data_AF-A0A3D0G6I0-F1
#
_entry.id   AF-A0A3D0G6I0-F1
#
_cell.length_a   1.000
_cell.length_b   1.000
_cell.length_c   1.000
_cell.angle_alpha   90.00
_cell.angle_beta   90.00
_cell.angle_gamma   90.00
#
_symmetry.space_group_name_H-M   'P 1'
#
loop_
_entity.id
_entity.type
_entity.pdbx_description
1 polymer ?
#
loop_
_entity_poly.entity_id
_entity_poly.type
_entity_poly.pdbx_seq_one_letter_code
_entity_poly.pdbx_strand_id
1 'polypeptide(L)'
;MTSTTRKFGTHLKSDKLSVLIIGDAPATSQDPLLRPAPNRVFRPFGALKVTDIQDLDVDVVISALFEDGFDCMEIAHLLVHAGFQGRYRVYSAPLPRPELVKNEVSAAFPSLDFDIIFVATDASRAALTSDQ
;
A
#
# COMPACT_ATOMS: atom_id res chain seq x y z
N MET A 1 16.48 -2.08 46.27
CA MET A 1 16.47 -3.10 45.19
C MET A 1 15.34 -2.76 44.24
N THR A 2 15.71 -2.29 43.06
CA THR A 2 14.86 -1.74 42.01
C THR A 2 14.14 -2.85 41.26
N SER A 3 12.80 -2.84 41.27
CA SER A 3 11.99 -3.67 40.37
C SER A 3 11.36 -2.76 39.32
N THR A 4 11.94 -2.80 38.13
CA THR A 4 11.54 -2.04 36.95
C THR A 4 10.28 -2.67 36.36
N THR A 5 9.12 -2.06 36.62
CA THR A 5 7.87 -2.38 35.92
C THR A 5 7.97 -1.92 34.47
N ARG A 6 8.23 -2.84 33.54
CA ARG A 6 8.03 -2.60 32.10
C ARG A 6 6.52 -2.45 31.87
N LYS A 7 6.08 -1.22 31.60
CA LYS A 7 4.76 -0.98 31.00
C LYS A 7 4.81 -1.47 29.55
N PHE A 8 4.28 -2.65 29.31
CA PHE A 8 3.92 -3.07 27.96
C PHE A 8 2.69 -2.26 27.56
N GLY A 9 2.89 -1.28 26.67
CA GLY A 9 1.81 -0.53 26.05
C GLY A 9 1.02 -1.46 25.14
N THR A 10 -0.16 -1.87 25.58
CA THR A 10 -1.16 -2.53 24.74
C THR A 10 -1.83 -1.47 23.87
N HIS A 11 -1.33 -1.25 22.65
CA HIS A 11 -2.16 -0.67 21.61
C HIS A 11 -3.14 -1.78 21.17
N LEU A 12 -4.37 -1.71 21.66
CA LEU A 12 -5.49 -2.47 21.12
C LEU A 12 -5.72 -1.92 19.71
N LYS A 13 -5.26 -2.67 18.70
CA LYS A 13 -5.49 -2.37 17.29
C LYS A 13 -7.01 -2.22 17.10
N SER A 14 -7.44 -1.09 16.55
CA SER A 14 -8.86 -0.85 16.26
C SER A 14 -9.34 -1.94 15.28
N ASP A 15 -10.55 -2.49 15.44
CA ASP A 15 -11.18 -3.45 14.50
C ASP A 15 -11.39 -2.89 13.07
N LYS A 16 -10.85 -1.71 12.81
CA LYS A 16 -11.13 -0.88 11.66
C LYS A 16 -9.85 -0.72 10.84
N LEU A 17 -9.74 -1.58 9.83
CA LEU A 17 -8.65 -1.66 8.85
C LEU A 17 -8.16 -0.26 8.41
N SER A 18 -6.88 0.04 8.68
CA SER A 18 -6.20 1.28 8.27
C SER A 18 -5.36 1.05 7.01
N VAL A 19 -5.55 1.90 5.99
CA VAL A 19 -4.90 1.75 4.68
C VAL A 19 -4.05 2.98 4.36
N LEU A 20 -2.76 2.79 4.10
CA LEU A 20 -1.90 3.82 3.52
C LEU A 20 -1.83 3.59 2.01
N ILE A 21 -2.13 4.62 1.24
CA ILE A 21 -1.97 4.63 -0.21
C ILE A 21 -0.78 5.53 -0.55
N ILE A 22 0.17 4.98 -1.29
CA ILE A 22 1.38 5.65 -1.77
C ILE A 22 1.26 5.86 -3.28
N GLY A 23 1.42 7.10 -3.71
CA GLY A 23 1.35 7.53 -5.12
C GLY A 23 1.03 9.02 -5.18
N ASP A 24 0.54 9.52 -6.30
CA ASP A 24 -0.07 10.86 -6.34
C ASP A 24 -1.56 10.84 -5.97
N ALA A 25 -1.97 11.84 -5.16
CA ALA A 25 -3.32 11.86 -4.62
C ALA A 25 -4.27 11.89 -5.81
N PRO A 26 -5.24 10.96 -5.91
CA PRO A 26 -6.16 11.00 -7.03
C PRO A 26 -6.79 12.38 -7.03
N ALA A 27 -6.72 13.08 -8.16
CA ALA A 27 -7.46 14.33 -8.35
C ALA A 27 -8.89 14.04 -7.91
N THR A 28 -9.32 14.67 -6.81
CA THR A 28 -10.55 14.33 -6.06
C THR A 28 -11.62 13.87 -7.03
N SER A 29 -11.83 12.55 -7.10
CA SER A 29 -12.82 12.01 -8.01
C SER A 29 -14.16 12.43 -7.45
N GLN A 30 -14.86 13.34 -8.14
CA GLN A 30 -16.20 13.78 -7.75
C GLN A 30 -17.26 12.69 -7.94
N ASP A 31 -16.86 11.44 -8.23
CA ASP A 31 -17.75 10.30 -8.41
C ASP A 31 -18.39 9.94 -7.05
N PRO A 32 -19.71 10.18 -6.88
CA PRO A 32 -20.42 9.89 -5.63
C PRO A 32 -20.49 8.38 -5.33
N LEU A 33 -20.24 7.53 -6.32
CA LEU A 33 -20.19 6.07 -6.17
C LEU A 33 -18.86 5.60 -5.57
N LEU A 34 -17.80 6.39 -5.68
CA LEU A 34 -16.52 6.13 -5.01
C LEU A 34 -16.59 6.56 -3.55
N ARG A 35 -17.30 5.77 -2.74
CA ARG A 35 -17.28 5.97 -1.29
C ARG A 35 -15.86 5.82 -0.77
N PRO A 36 -15.36 6.79 0.02
CA PRO A 36 -14.10 6.61 0.67
C PRO A 36 -14.10 5.37 1.55
N ALA A 37 -13.15 4.46 1.32
CA ALA A 37 -12.85 3.44 2.31
C ALA A 37 -12.53 4.17 3.62
N PRO A 38 -13.19 3.82 4.74
CA PRO A 38 -12.90 4.46 6.02
C PRO A 38 -11.44 4.18 6.39
N ASN A 39 -10.81 5.12 7.11
CA ASN A 39 -9.43 5.00 7.61
C ASN A 39 -8.35 4.85 6.52
N ARG A 40 -8.46 5.58 5.41
CA ARG A 40 -7.37 5.68 4.44
C ARG A 40 -6.56 6.95 4.60
N VAL A 41 -5.25 6.85 4.41
CA VAL A 41 -4.33 7.97 4.34
C VAL A 41 -3.64 7.93 3.00
N PHE A 42 -3.52 9.09 2.36
CA PHE A 42 -2.82 9.24 1.10
C PHE A 42 -1.50 10.00 1.32
N ARG A 43 -0.40 9.51 0.76
CA ARG A 43 0.91 10.18 0.80
C ARG A 43 1.70 9.99 -0.51
N PRO A 44 2.28 11.05 -1.08
CA PRO A 44 3.27 10.89 -2.13
C PRO A 44 4.55 10.27 -1.59
N PHE A 45 5.21 9.44 -2.39
CA PHE A 45 6.42 8.73 -1.98
C PHE A 45 7.52 9.69 -1.51
N GLY A 46 7.77 10.76 -2.26
CA GLY A 46 8.78 11.76 -1.90
C GLY A 46 8.54 12.52 -0.58
N ALA A 47 7.34 12.43 0.00
CA ALA A 47 7.03 13.01 1.30
C ALA A 47 7.02 12.00 2.45
N LEU A 48 7.11 10.69 2.16
CA LEU A 48 7.09 9.64 3.18
C LEU A 48 8.42 9.53 3.91
N LYS A 49 8.32 9.43 5.23
CA LYS A 49 9.43 9.14 6.12
C LYS A 49 9.17 7.86 6.89
N VAL A 50 10.25 7.28 7.39
CA VAL A 50 10.23 6.10 8.26
C VAL A 50 9.28 6.28 9.45
N THR A 51 9.29 7.46 10.06
CA THR A 51 8.43 7.80 11.21
C THR A 51 6.95 7.81 10.86
N ASP A 52 6.59 8.24 9.63
CA ASP A 52 5.19 8.27 9.21
C ASP A 52 4.59 6.86 9.19
N ILE A 53 5.35 5.86 8.78
CA ILE A 53 4.91 4.46 8.75
C ILE A 53 4.67 3.92 10.17
N GLN A 54 5.49 4.33 11.13
CA GLN A 54 5.41 3.89 12.53
C GLN A 54 4.24 4.55 13.27
N ASP A 55 3.99 5.84 13.02
CA ASP A 55 2.98 6.62 13.72
C ASP A 55 1.54 6.31 13.25
N LEU A 56 1.37 5.85 12.00
CA LEU A 56 0.05 5.68 11.39
C LEU A 56 -0.66 4.35 11.73
N ASP A 57 -0.01 3.41 12.43
CA ASP A 57 -0.54 2.06 12.77
C ASP A 57 -1.30 1.40 11.59
N VAL A 58 -0.63 1.33 10.44
CA VAL A 58 -1.23 0.91 9.18
C VAL A 58 -1.32 -0.62 9.09
N ASP A 59 -2.46 -1.14 8.61
CA ASP A 59 -2.64 -2.57 8.33
C ASP A 59 -2.22 -2.97 6.93
N VAL A 60 -2.48 -2.08 5.96
CA VAL A 60 -2.25 -2.34 4.53
C VAL A 60 -1.63 -1.11 3.88
N VAL A 61 -0.54 -1.32 3.15
CA VAL A 61 0.06 -0.33 2.26
C VAL A 61 -0.28 -0.71 0.82
N ILE A 62 -0.75 0.26 0.04
CA ILE A 62 -1.07 0.08 -1.38
C ILE A 62 -0.27 1.08 -2.21
N SER A 63 0.38 0.63 -3.28
CA SER A 63 1.03 1.52 -4.26
C SER A 63 0.92 0.99 -5.68
N ALA A 64 1.30 1.79 -6.68
CA ALA A 64 1.58 1.27 -8.01
C ALA A 64 2.77 0.30 -7.95
N LEU A 65 2.81 -0.66 -8.86
CA LEU A 65 4.01 -1.49 -9.07
C LEU A 65 5.19 -0.63 -9.56
N PHE A 66 4.89 0.32 -10.43
CA PHE A 66 5.82 1.29 -10.99
C PHE A 66 5.04 2.56 -11.35
N GLU A 67 5.58 3.73 -11.01
CA GLU A 67 5.06 5.06 -11.37
C GLU A 67 6.24 5.99 -11.64
N ASP A 68 5.98 7.15 -12.26
CA ASP A 68 7.04 8.14 -12.51
C ASP A 68 7.61 8.64 -11.16
N GLY A 69 8.82 8.17 -10.83
CA GLY A 69 9.57 8.62 -9.67
C GLY A 69 9.65 7.63 -8.50
N PHE A 70 9.02 6.46 -8.57
CA PHE A 70 9.31 5.35 -7.65
C PHE A 70 8.91 3.98 -8.21
N ASP A 71 9.52 2.92 -7.65
CA ASP A 71 9.07 1.55 -7.84
C ASP A 71 8.67 0.85 -6.53
N CYS A 72 8.10 -0.35 -6.65
CA CYS A 72 7.71 -1.13 -5.48
C CYS A 72 8.88 -1.59 -4.59
N MET A 73 10.10 -1.66 -5.12
CA MET A 73 11.28 -2.07 -4.36
C MET A 73 11.73 -0.96 -3.42
N GLU A 74 11.69 0.29 -3.88
CA GLU A 74 11.98 1.46 -3.05
C GLU A 74 11.00 1.59 -1.89
N ILE A 75 9.71 1.36 -2.14
CA ILE A 75 8.69 1.32 -1.08
C ILE A 75 8.92 0.13 -0.14
N ALA A 76 9.15 -1.07 -0.66
CA ALA A 76 9.40 -2.25 0.16
C ALA A 76 10.59 -2.05 1.10
N HIS A 77 11.67 -1.45 0.60
CA HIS A 77 12.82 -1.06 1.40
C HIS A 77 12.44 -0.11 2.54
N LEU A 78 11.68 0.95 2.25
CA LEU A 78 11.20 1.88 3.27
C LEU A 78 10.33 1.20 4.33
N LEU A 79 9.41 0.33 3.93
CA LEU A 79 8.50 -0.39 4.84
C LEU A 79 9.27 -1.32 5.78
N VAL A 80 10.19 -2.13 5.24
CA VAL A 80 11.03 -3.03 6.06
C VAL A 80 11.93 -2.23 6.98
N HIS A 81 12.53 -1.14 6.50
CA HIS A 81 13.36 -0.26 7.32
C HIS A 81 12.57 0.41 8.45
N ALA A 82 11.29 0.70 8.24
CA ALA A 82 10.38 1.19 9.28
C ALA A 82 9.88 0.13 10.26
N GLY A 83 10.17 -1.16 10.00
CA GLY A 83 9.68 -2.29 10.80
C GLY A 83 8.21 -2.60 10.57
N PHE A 84 7.65 -2.24 9.40
CA PHE A 84 6.27 -2.50 9.03
C PHE A 84 5.97 -4.01 9.04
N GLN A 85 4.87 -4.40 9.70
CA GLN A 85 4.42 -5.79 9.85
C GLN A 85 3.05 -6.05 9.19
N GLY A 86 2.54 -5.08 8.43
CA GLY A 86 1.28 -5.20 7.72
C GLY A 86 1.44 -5.82 6.33
N ARG A 87 0.41 -5.66 5.50
CA ARG A 87 0.36 -6.18 4.13
C ARG A 87 0.76 -5.11 3.15
N TYR A 88 1.76 -5.38 2.31
CA TYR A 88 2.10 -4.54 1.18
C TYR A 88 1.46 -5.11 -0.10
N ARG A 89 0.67 -4.30 -0.79
CA ARG A 89 -0.01 -4.68 -2.03
C ARG A 89 0.31 -3.68 -3.11
N VAL A 90 0.68 -4.17 -4.29
CA VAL A 90 0.91 -3.31 -5.44
C VAL A 90 -0.15 -3.53 -6.48
N TYR A 91 -0.65 -2.46 -7.10
CA TYR A 91 -1.54 -2.57 -8.24
C TYR A 91 -0.76 -2.44 -9.55
N SER A 92 -1.17 -3.21 -10.55
CA SER A 92 -0.59 -3.15 -11.89
C SER A 92 -1.58 -3.62 -12.94
N ALA A 93 -1.31 -3.30 -14.21
CA ALA A 93 -1.91 -4.02 -15.33
C ALA A 93 -1.45 -5.50 -15.30
N PRO A 94 -2.18 -6.42 -15.97
CA PRO A 94 -1.74 -7.81 -16.09
C PRO A 94 -0.30 -7.92 -16.61
N LEU A 95 0.55 -8.64 -15.86
CA LEU A 95 1.93 -8.90 -16.23
C LEU A 95 2.05 -10.28 -16.90
N PRO A 96 2.98 -10.47 -17.86
CA PRO A 96 3.23 -11.79 -18.46
C PRO A 96 3.74 -12.83 -17.47
N ARG A 97 4.51 -12.40 -16.45
CA ARG A 97 5.23 -13.26 -15.49
C ARG A 97 5.29 -12.62 -14.09
N PRO A 98 4.15 -12.44 -13.42
CA PRO A 98 4.10 -11.75 -12.13
C PRO A 98 4.86 -12.45 -11.00
N GLU A 99 5.06 -13.75 -11.11
CA GLU A 99 5.89 -14.53 -10.19
C GLU A 99 7.34 -14.06 -10.15
N LEU A 100 7.89 -13.49 -11.23
CA LEU A 100 9.26 -12.96 -11.22
C LEU A 100 9.38 -11.79 -10.25
N VAL A 101 8.42 -10.85 -10.30
CA VAL A 101 8.37 -9.71 -9.38
C VAL A 101 8.16 -10.18 -7.95
N LYS A 102 7.21 -11.10 -7.72
CA LYS A 102 6.97 -11.65 -6.36
C LYS A 102 8.21 -12.34 -5.81
N ASN A 103 8.91 -13.11 -6.63
CA ASN A 103 10.13 -13.81 -6.23
C ASN A 103 11.23 -12.81 -5.88
N GLU A 104 11.42 -11.77 -6.69
CA GLU A 104 12.40 -10.72 -6.44
C GLU A 104 12.14 -9.99 -5.11
N VAL A 105 10.89 -9.55 -4.89
CA VAL A 105 10.50 -8.88 -3.64
C VAL A 105 10.66 -9.81 -2.44
N SER A 106 10.23 -11.08 -2.55
CA SER A 106 10.34 -12.04 -1.44
C SER A 106 11.80 -12.42 -1.13
N ALA A 107 12.67 -12.44 -2.13
CA ALA A 107 14.10 -12.71 -1.94
C ALA A 107 14.81 -11.53 -1.28
N ALA A 108 14.46 -10.30 -1.67
CA ALA A 108 15.02 -9.08 -1.10
C ALA A 108 14.46 -8.76 0.30
N PHE A 109 13.17 -9.04 0.53
CA PHE A 109 12.42 -8.64 1.73
C PHE A 109 11.59 -9.80 2.31
N PRO A 110 12.21 -10.85 2.87
CA PRO A 110 11.51 -12.08 3.27
C PRO A 110 10.45 -11.92 4.37
N SER A 111 10.50 -10.85 5.15
CA SER A 111 9.53 -10.56 6.21
C SER A 111 8.30 -9.79 5.73
N LEU A 112 8.30 -9.32 4.49
CA LEU A 112 7.24 -8.47 3.96
C LEU A 112 6.13 -9.33 3.35
N ASP A 113 4.90 -9.22 3.84
CA ASP A 113 3.73 -9.82 3.20
C ASP A 113 3.40 -9.02 1.93
N PHE A 114 3.88 -9.49 0.79
CA PHE A 114 3.76 -8.83 -0.52
C PHE A 114 2.86 -9.59 -1.49
N ASP A 115 2.01 -8.87 -2.22
CA ASP A 115 1.27 -9.44 -3.36
C ASP A 115 0.89 -8.38 -4.40
N ILE A 116 0.53 -8.83 -5.61
CA ILE A 116 0.15 -7.99 -6.75
C ILE A 116 -1.36 -8.11 -7.00
N ILE A 117 -2.03 -6.97 -7.08
CA ILE A 117 -3.42 -6.81 -7.47
C ILE A 117 -3.45 -6.39 -8.94
N PHE A 118 -4.07 -7.21 -9.80
CA PHE A 118 -4.27 -6.83 -11.19
C PHE A 118 -5.52 -5.96 -11.33
N VAL A 119 -5.33 -4.78 -11.92
CA VAL A 119 -6.40 -3.85 -12.26
C VAL A 119 -6.53 -3.85 -13.78
N ALA A 120 -7.68 -4.31 -14.28
CA ALA A 120 -7.99 -4.14 -15.69
C ALA A 120 -8.25 -2.65 -15.94
N THR A 121 -7.49 -2.05 -16.86
CA THR A 121 -7.86 -0.73 -17.37
C THR A 121 -9.09 -0.90 -18.25
N ASP A 122 -10.05 0.00 -18.10
CA ASP A 122 -11.34 -0.09 -18.76
C ASP A 122 -11.28 0.37 -20.23
N ALA A 123 -10.33 -0.16 -21.00
CA ALA A 123 -10.33 0.00 -22.45
C ALA A 123 -11.59 -0.62 -23.09
N SER A 124 -12.40 -1.35 -22.31
CA SER A 124 -13.60 -2.08 -22.74
C SER A 124 -14.92 -1.33 -22.49
N ARG A 125 -15.00 -0.30 -21.64
CA ARG A 125 -16.23 0.52 -21.49
C ARG A 125 -16.51 1.44 -22.67
N ALA A 126 -15.48 1.87 -23.40
CA ALA A 126 -15.66 2.75 -24.56
C ALA A 126 -16.34 2.06 -25.77
N ALA A 127 -16.33 0.71 -25.82
CA ALA A 127 -16.94 -0.05 -26.91
C ALA A 127 -18.43 -0.39 -26.69
N LEU A 128 -18.98 -0.11 -25.50
CA LEU A 128 -20.37 -0.44 -25.14
C LEU A 128 -21.30 0.78 -25.08
N THR A 129 -20.81 1.99 -25.39
CA THR A 129 -21.63 3.23 -25.44
C THR A 129 -21.77 3.82 -26.85
N SER A 130 -21.36 3.10 -27.90
CA SER A 130 -21.51 3.55 -29.30
C SER A 130 -22.69 2.91 -30.04
N ASP A 131 -23.58 2.21 -29.33
CA ASP A 131 -24.76 1.56 -29.93
C ASP A 131 -26.04 1.79 -29.11
N GLN A 132 -26.34 3.06 -28.83
CA GLN A 132 -27.64 3.56 -28.37
C GLN A 132 -28.00 4.83 -29.12
#